data_AF-A0AAE0HA62-F1
#
_entry.id   AF-A0AAE0HA62-F1
#
_cell.length_a   1.000
_cell.length_b   1.000
_cell.length_c   1.000
_cell.angle_alpha   90.00
_cell.angle_beta   90.00
_cell.angle_gamma   90.00
#
_symmetry.space_group_name_H-M   'P 1'
#
loop_
_entity.id
_entity.type
_entity.pdbx_description
1 polymer ?
#
loop_
_entity_poly.entity_id
_entity_poly.type
_entity_poly.pdbx_seq_one_letter_code
_entity_poly.pdbx_strand_id
1 'polypeptide(L)' 'MAKKTKSRIINVRLLSMAMTGYFYTFTRARTSLPMSMIKYDPISTIPPRSVSSL' A
#
# COMPACT_ATOMS: atom_id res chain seq x y z
N MET A 1 -34.41 4.08 10.73
CA MET A 1 -32.98 3.82 10.44
C MET A 1 -32.50 4.88 9.44
N ALA A 2 -31.62 5.81 9.81
CA ALA A 2 -31.09 6.80 8.87
C ALA A 2 -30.16 6.11 7.85
N LYS A 3 -30.33 6.39 6.57
CA LYS A 3 -29.53 5.77 5.50
C LYS A 3 -28.08 6.25 5.63
N LYS A 4 -27.16 5.34 5.97
CA LYS A 4 -25.73 5.66 6.14
C LYS A 4 -25.16 6.17 4.81
N THR A 5 -24.73 7.42 4.79
CA THR A 5 -24.14 8.05 3.60
C THR A 5 -22.83 7.34 3.22
N LYS A 6 -22.67 7.04 1.92
CA LYS A 6 -21.45 6.40 1.39
C LYS A 6 -20.31 7.41 1.36
N SER A 7 -19.15 7.07 1.96
CA SER A 7 -17.98 7.97 1.97
C SER A 7 -17.41 8.20 0.57
N ARG A 8 -17.10 9.47 0.25
CA ARG A 8 -16.45 9.92 -0.99
C ARG A 8 -14.96 9.56 -1.03
N ILE A 9 -14.30 9.49 0.12
CA ILE A 9 -12.87 9.21 0.27
C ILE A 9 -12.68 7.76 0.72
N ILE A 10 -11.69 7.09 0.12
CA ILE A 10 -11.28 5.71 0.45
C ILE A 10 -9.82 5.65 0.86
N ASN A 11 -9.53 4.80 1.84
CA ASN A 11 -8.17 4.40 2.16
C ASN A 11 -7.74 3.30 1.18
N VAL A 12 -6.55 3.45 0.60
CA VAL A 12 -5.95 2.53 -0.35
C VAL A 12 -4.56 2.13 0.11
N ARG A 13 -4.15 0.92 -0.25
CA ARG A 13 -2.78 0.44 -0.08
C ARG A 13 -2.07 0.50 -1.43
N LEU A 14 -0.98 1.26 -1.49
CA LEU A 14 -0.10 1.30 -2.66
C LEU A 14 1.04 0.32 -2.43
N LEU A 15 1.03 -0.76 -3.19
CA LEU A 15 1.96 -1.88 -3.06
C LEU A 15 3.29 -1.56 -3.75
N SER A 16 4.40 -2.01 -3.15
CA SER A 16 5.73 -1.95 -3.78
C SER A 16 5.82 -2.89 -4.99
N MET A 17 6.50 -2.43 -6.05
CA MET A 17 6.77 -3.24 -7.25
C MET A 17 7.93 -4.22 -7.06
N ALA A 18 8.74 -4.06 -6.00
CA ALA A 18 9.88 -4.93 -5.69
C ALA A 18 9.49 -6.27 -5.05
N MET A 19 8.19 -6.61 -5.01
CA MET A 19 7.65 -7.86 -4.44
C MET A 19 8.05 -8.13 -2.98
N THR A 20 8.37 -7.10 -2.21
CA THR A 20 8.78 -7.20 -0.79
C THR A 20 7.60 -7.33 0.19
N GLY A 21 6.38 -7.06 -0.28
CA GLY A 21 5.19 -6.96 0.56
C GLY A 21 5.03 -5.62 1.30
N TYR A 22 5.97 -4.67 1.16
CA TYR A 22 5.83 -3.33 1.73
C TYR A 22 4.76 -2.52 1.01
N PHE A 23 4.03 -1.69 1.76
CA PHE A 23 2.99 -0.81 1.22
C PHE A 23 2.89 0.50 1.99
N TYR A 24 2.40 1.52 1.29
CA TYR A 24 1.97 2.78 1.89
C TYR A 24 0.46 2.89 1.92
N THR A 25 -0.08 3.52 2.97
CA THR A 25 -1.50 3.87 3.07
C THR A 25 -1.72 5.31 2.62
N PHE A 26 -2.73 5.51 1.77
CA PHE A 26 -3.14 6.83 1.33
C PHE A 26 -4.65 6.93 1.25
N THR A 27 -5.15 8.16 1.22
CA THR A 27 -6.55 8.48 0.95
C THR A 27 -6.72 9.00 -0.47
N ARG A 28 -7.73 8.52 -1.20
CA ARG A 28 -8.12 9.09 -2.50
C ARG A 28 -9.64 9.19 -2.65
N ALA A 29 -10.10 10.03 -3.57
CA ALA A 29 -11.52 10.05 -3.95
C ALA A 29 -11.90 8.76 -4.70
N ARG A 30 -13.14 8.29 -4.54
CA ARG A 30 -13.60 7.06 -5.22
C ARG A 30 -13.65 7.16 -6.74
N THR A 31 -13.89 8.36 -7.26
CA THR A 31 -14.05 8.62 -8.70
C THR A 31 -12.74 8.91 -9.41
N SER A 32 -11.63 9.09 -8.68
CA SER A 32 -10.33 9.33 -9.28
C SER A 32 -9.68 8.04 -9.79
N LEU A 33 -8.74 8.18 -10.72
CA LEU A 33 -7.94 7.07 -11.23
C LEU A 33 -7.12 6.39 -10.11
N PRO A 34 -6.69 5.13 -10.32
CA PRO A 34 -5.72 4.48 -9.44
C PRO A 34 -4.42 5.28 -9.33
N MET A 35 -3.75 5.17 -8.19
CA MET A 35 -2.50 5.90 -7.94
C MET A 35 -1.30 5.02 -8.26
N SER A 36 -0.29 5.61 -8.89
CA SER A 36 1.05 5.05 -9.07
C SER A 36 2.07 6.09 -8.61
N MET A 37 3.09 5.67 -7.85
CA MET A 37 4.14 6.55 -7.33
C MET A 37 5.46 5.79 -7.23
N ILE A 38 6.56 6.52 -7.41
CA ILE A 38 7.91 6.04 -7.13
C ILE A 38 8.24 6.43 -5.69
N LYS A 39 8.33 5.43 -4.79
CA LYS A 39 8.61 5.63 -3.37
C LYS A 39 9.67 4.65 -2.87
N TYR A 40 10.24 5.00 -1.73
CA TYR A 40 11.21 4.16 -1.03
C TYR A 40 10.55 2.88 -0.49
N ASP A 41 11.24 1.75 -0.64
CA ASP A 41 10.87 0.47 -0.04
C ASP A 41 11.96 0.06 0.96
N PRO A 42 11.73 0.17 2.28
CA PRO A 42 12.74 -0.13 3.28
C PRO A 42 13.13 -1.61 3.33
N ILE A 43 12.34 -2.51 2.75
CA ILE A 43 12.62 -3.95 2.79
C ILE A 43 13.63 -4.32 1.70
N SER A 44 13.56 -3.71 0.52
CA SER A 44 14.46 -4.05 -0.60
C SER A 44 15.92 -3.69 -0.32
N THR A 45 16.16 -2.72 0.56
CA THR A 45 17.51 -2.35 1.01
C THR A 45 18.08 -3.30 2.06
N ILE A 46 17.26 -4.15 2.67
CA ILE A 46 17.71 -5.12 3.68
C ILE A 46 18.09 -6.41 2.92
N PRO A 47 19.33 -6.89 3.02
CA PRO A 47 19.70 -8.17 2.40
C PRO A 47 18.78 -9.27 2.95
N PRO A 48 18.41 -10.27 2.12
CA PRO A 48 17.58 -11.38 2.57
C PRO A 48 18.22 -11.97 3.82
N ARG A 49 17.48 -11.95 4.94
CA ARG A 49 17.93 -12.62 6.18
C ARG A 49 18.24 -14.05 5.77
N SER A 50 19.52 -14.43 5.80
CA SER A 50 19.95 -15.80 5.63
C SER A 50 19.14 -16.62 6.62
N VAL A 51 18.20 -17.41 6.12
CA VAL A 51 17.52 -18.40 6.96
C VAL A 51 18.62 -19.35 7.40
N SER A 52 19.12 -19.17 8.62
CA SER A 52 19.98 -20.15 9.27
C SER A 52 19.11 -21.37 9.52
N SER A 53 19.11 -22.29 8.56
CA SER A 53 18.53 -23.62 8.69
C SER A 53 19.21 -24.33 9.85
N LEU A 54 18.47 -24.49 10.95
CA LEU A 54 18.71 -25.53 11.94
C LEU A 54 18.34 -26.90 11.34
#